data_AF-A0A9D8BZG1-F1
#
_entry.id   AF-A0A9D8BZG1-F1
#
_cell.length_a   1.000
_cell.length_b   1.000
_cell.length_c   1.000
_cell.angle_alpha   90.00
_cell.angle_beta   90.00
_cell.angle_gamma   90.00
#
_symmetry.space_group_name_H-M   'P 1'
#
loop_
_entity.id
_entity.type
_entity.pdbx_description
1 polymer ?
#
loop_
_entity_poly.entity_id
_entity_poly.type
_entity_poly.pdbx_seq_one_letter_code
_entity_poly.pdbx_strand_id
1 'polypeptide(L)'
;MTEPAIPTSAKPKQRTVFYVSDGTGITAEGFGHSLLAQFEKLLIREVRLPFIDSMAKAQEALEKINRCSEVESTRPLVFSTLVNPEIAAVMRDANAFVINLFASFVAPLEQELDMKSTHTIGRLHNVADSQQYKNRIEAINFSLAHDDGQSSANLKDADVILVGVSRSGKTPTSLYLAMQHGLKAANYPLIPEDFERKK
;
A
#
# COMPACT_ATOMS: atom_id res chain seq x y z
N MET A 1 -12.51 19.22 41.69
CA MET A 1 -12.02 18.67 40.42
C MET A 1 -12.24 17.17 40.47
N THR A 2 -13.34 16.70 39.88
CA THR A 2 -13.66 15.27 39.81
C THR A 2 -12.94 14.70 38.58
N GLU A 3 -12.01 13.78 38.83
CA GLU A 3 -11.44 12.89 37.80
C GLU A 3 -12.57 12.26 36.97
N PRO A 4 -12.50 12.26 35.63
CA PRO A 4 -13.50 11.56 34.84
C PRO A 4 -13.32 10.05 35.03
N ALA A 5 -14.41 9.40 35.42
CA ALA A 5 -14.46 7.95 35.58
C ALA A 5 -13.99 7.24 34.30
N ILE A 6 -12.98 6.39 34.43
CA ILE A 6 -12.53 5.48 33.36
C ILE A 6 -13.73 4.56 33.05
N PRO A 7 -14.28 4.58 31.82
CA PRO A 7 -15.44 3.74 31.52
C PRO A 7 -15.06 2.27 31.62
N THR A 8 -15.87 1.54 32.38
CA THR A 8 -15.90 0.09 32.55
C THR A 8 -15.64 -0.64 31.23
N SER A 9 -14.83 -1.70 31.27
CA SER A 9 -14.32 -2.45 30.12
C SER A 9 -15.40 -2.92 29.14
N ALA A 10 -15.67 -2.12 28.11
CA ALA A 10 -16.48 -2.54 26.97
C ALA A 10 -15.85 -3.78 26.32
N LYS A 11 -16.66 -4.84 26.12
CA LYS A 11 -16.26 -6.04 25.39
C LYS A 11 -15.71 -5.67 24.00
N PRO A 12 -14.69 -6.38 23.50
CA PRO A 12 -14.15 -6.11 22.17
C PRO A 12 -15.24 -6.20 21.11
N LYS A 13 -15.32 -5.20 20.24
CA LYS A 13 -16.33 -5.11 19.19
C LYS A 13 -15.75 -5.74 17.93
N GLN A 14 -16.39 -6.78 17.39
CA GLN A 14 -15.96 -7.38 16.13
C GLN A 14 -16.65 -6.71 14.94
N ARG A 15 -15.91 -6.36 13.89
CA ARG A 15 -16.44 -5.80 12.64
C ARG A 15 -15.72 -6.38 11.44
N THR A 16 -16.49 -6.73 10.40
CA THR A 16 -15.92 -6.99 9.08
C THR A 16 -15.64 -5.67 8.36
N VAL A 17 -14.47 -5.58 7.73
CA VAL A 17 -14.02 -4.43 6.95
C VAL A 17 -13.73 -4.89 5.52
N PHE A 18 -14.38 -4.26 4.55
CA PHE A 18 -14.15 -4.48 3.14
C PHE A 18 -13.27 -3.37 2.55
N TYR A 19 -12.24 -3.76 1.82
CA TYR A 19 -11.38 -2.85 1.04
C TYR A 19 -11.70 -2.98 -0.44
N VAL A 20 -12.42 -2.02 -1.00
CA VAL A 20 -12.95 -2.05 -2.38
C VAL A 20 -12.15 -1.12 -3.27
N SER A 21 -11.68 -1.63 -4.41
CA SER A 21 -10.81 -0.88 -5.31
C SER A 21 -11.00 -1.30 -6.76
N ASP A 22 -10.91 -0.34 -7.67
CA ASP A 22 -10.79 -0.57 -9.12
C ASP A 22 -9.37 -1.04 -9.51
N GLY A 23 -8.35 -0.63 -8.76
CA GLY A 23 -7.00 -1.19 -8.79
C GLY A 23 -6.76 -2.33 -7.80
N THR A 24 -5.55 -2.39 -7.23
CA THR A 24 -5.13 -3.49 -6.36
C THR A 24 -5.79 -3.47 -4.99
N GLY A 25 -6.22 -2.32 -4.46
CA GLY A 25 -6.77 -2.19 -3.10
C GLY A 25 -5.77 -1.94 -1.99
N ILE A 26 -4.46 -1.85 -2.29
CA ILE A 26 -3.41 -1.55 -1.29
C ILE A 26 -3.68 -0.20 -0.61
N THR A 27 -4.10 0.82 -1.38
CA THR A 27 -4.39 2.15 -0.84
C THR A 27 -5.56 2.14 0.14
N ALA A 28 -6.66 1.46 -0.22
CA ALA A 28 -7.84 1.35 0.65
C ALA A 28 -7.50 0.63 1.96
N GLU A 29 -6.71 -0.45 1.87
CA GLU A 29 -6.23 -1.25 2.99
C GLU A 29 -5.34 -0.43 3.93
N GLY A 30 -4.26 0.17 3.40
CA GLY A 30 -3.33 0.95 4.22
C GLY A 30 -3.98 2.15 4.90
N PHE A 31 -4.92 2.82 4.22
CA PHE A 31 -5.67 3.93 4.81
C PHE A 31 -6.65 3.44 5.90
N GLY A 32 -7.38 2.36 5.64
CA GLY A 32 -8.29 1.79 6.62
C GLY A 32 -7.57 1.27 7.85
N HIS A 33 -6.43 0.58 7.70
CA HIS A 33 -5.57 0.19 8.82
C HIS A 33 -5.15 1.39 9.66
N SER A 34 -4.70 2.47 9.01
CA SER A 34 -4.24 3.69 9.69
C SER A 34 -5.36 4.35 10.51
N LEU A 35 -6.58 4.41 9.98
CA LEU A 35 -7.72 4.98 10.71
C LEU A 35 -8.25 4.05 11.80
N LEU A 36 -8.33 2.75 11.54
CA LEU A 36 -8.88 1.79 12.48
C LEU A 36 -7.94 1.48 13.64
N ALA A 37 -6.63 1.71 13.48
CA ALA A 37 -5.63 1.61 14.56
C ALA A 37 -5.93 2.53 15.76
N GLN A 38 -6.73 3.58 15.57
CA GLN A 38 -7.16 4.48 16.65
C GLN A 38 -8.22 3.85 17.59
N PHE A 39 -8.71 2.64 17.28
CA PHE A 39 -9.75 1.94 18.04
C PHE A 39 -9.19 0.67 18.70
N GLU A 40 -8.51 0.81 19.84
CA GLU A 40 -7.75 -0.27 20.52
C GLU A 40 -8.54 -1.56 20.84
N LYS A 41 -9.88 -1.48 20.98
CA LYS A 41 -10.75 -2.62 21.33
C LYS A 41 -11.54 -3.17 20.14
N LEU A 42 -11.24 -2.73 18.92
CA LEU A 42 -11.89 -3.18 17.70
C LEU A 42 -11.19 -4.43 17.17
N LEU A 43 -11.92 -5.54 17.09
CA LEU A 43 -11.47 -6.74 16.41
C LEU A 43 -11.96 -6.69 14.96
N ILE A 44 -11.06 -6.87 14.02
CA ILE A 44 -11.36 -6.68 12.59
C ILE A 44 -11.22 -7.99 11.85
N ARG A 45 -12.22 -8.33 11.02
CA ARG A 45 -12.08 -9.32 9.95
C ARG A 45 -11.99 -8.60 8.62
N GLU A 46 -10.91 -8.82 7.89
CA GLU A 46 -10.62 -8.05 6.67
C GLU A 46 -10.98 -8.84 5.41
N VAL A 47 -11.55 -8.15 4.44
CA VAL A 47 -11.89 -8.70 3.13
C VAL A 47 -11.49 -7.71 2.04
N ARG A 48 -10.52 -8.08 1.22
CA ARG A 48 -10.09 -7.25 0.08
C ARG A 48 -10.83 -7.65 -1.19
N LEU A 49 -11.37 -6.66 -1.89
CA LEU A 49 -12.09 -6.78 -3.16
C LEU A 49 -11.37 -5.91 -4.21
N PRO A 50 -10.31 -6.43 -4.84
CA PRO A 50 -9.55 -5.71 -5.86
C PRO A 50 -10.22 -5.80 -7.24
N PHE A 51 -9.80 -4.93 -8.16
CA PHE A 51 -10.18 -4.94 -9.57
C PHE A 51 -11.69 -4.85 -9.85
N ILE A 52 -12.41 -4.08 -9.03
CA ILE A 52 -13.82 -3.76 -9.21
C ILE A 52 -13.95 -2.61 -10.22
N ASP A 53 -13.70 -2.95 -11.48
CA ASP A 53 -13.60 -2.02 -12.63
C ASP A 53 -14.80 -2.11 -13.60
N SER A 54 -15.84 -2.87 -13.24
CA SER A 54 -17.06 -3.03 -14.04
C SER A 54 -18.31 -3.05 -13.17
N MET A 55 -19.46 -2.71 -13.78
CA MET A 55 -20.76 -2.75 -13.09
C MET A 55 -21.10 -4.14 -12.56
N ALA A 56 -20.79 -5.20 -13.32
CA ALA A 56 -21.05 -6.57 -12.89
C ALA A 56 -20.27 -6.91 -11.60
N LYS A 57 -18.96 -6.61 -11.58
CA LYS A 57 -18.12 -6.83 -10.40
C LYS A 57 -18.56 -6.00 -9.19
N ALA A 58 -19.05 -4.77 -9.43
CA ALA A 58 -19.56 -3.92 -8.38
C ALA A 58 -20.84 -4.49 -7.75
N GLN A 59 -21.74 -5.05 -8.56
CA GLN A 59 -22.94 -5.73 -8.07
C GLN A 59 -22.59 -6.98 -7.27
N GLU A 60 -21.66 -7.81 -7.74
CA GLU A 60 -21.17 -8.97 -6.97
C GLU A 60 -20.55 -8.56 -5.62
N ALA A 61 -19.77 -7.47 -5.62
CA ALA A 61 -19.21 -6.92 -4.39
C ALA A 61 -20.30 -6.43 -3.43
N LEU A 62 -21.32 -5.74 -3.95
CA LEU A 62 -22.48 -5.28 -3.18
C LEU A 62 -23.23 -6.44 -2.53
N GLU A 63 -23.54 -7.49 -3.30
CA GLU A 63 -24.19 -8.70 -2.78
C GLU A 63 -23.39 -9.35 -1.66
N LYS A 64 -22.06 -9.46 -1.82
CA LYS A 64 -21.18 -10.01 -0.81
C LYS A 64 -21.16 -9.19 0.48
N ILE A 65 -21.14 -7.87 0.36
CA ILE A 65 -21.19 -6.93 1.49
C ILE A 65 -22.53 -7.04 2.22
N ASN A 66 -23.64 -7.06 1.48
CA ASN A 66 -24.98 -7.15 2.05
C ASN A 66 -25.20 -8.48 2.78
N ARG A 67 -24.80 -9.60 2.16
CA ARG A 67 -24.83 -10.92 2.78
C ARG A 67 -24.01 -10.96 4.08
N CYS A 68 -22.85 -10.31 4.12
CA CYS A 68 -22.06 -10.19 5.35
C CYS A 68 -22.83 -9.44 6.44
N SER A 69 -23.49 -8.34 6.09
CA SER A 69 -24.31 -7.59 7.05
C SER A 69 -25.47 -8.41 7.60
N GLU A 70 -26.11 -9.23 6.78
CA GLU A 70 -27.22 -10.11 7.18
C GLU A 70 -26.73 -11.19 8.15
N VAL A 71 -25.67 -11.92 7.77
CA VAL A 71 -25.12 -13.03 8.57
C VAL A 71 -24.58 -12.54 9.92
N GLU A 72 -23.93 -11.39 9.95
CA GLU A 72 -23.31 -10.85 11.17
C GLU A 72 -24.26 -9.96 11.99
N SER A 73 -25.46 -9.70 11.46
CA SER A 73 -26.45 -8.78 12.07
C SER A 73 -25.85 -7.42 12.47
N THR A 74 -24.78 -7.01 11.78
CA THR A 74 -24.01 -5.79 12.05
C THR A 74 -23.49 -5.27 10.72
N ARG A 75 -23.71 -3.98 10.46
CA ARG A 75 -23.21 -3.34 9.23
C ARG A 75 -21.68 -3.44 9.16
N PRO A 76 -21.08 -3.98 8.09
CA PRO A 76 -19.64 -3.93 7.90
C PRO A 76 -19.17 -2.51 7.60
N LEU A 77 -17.86 -2.28 7.66
CA LEU A 77 -17.22 -1.06 7.16
C LEU A 77 -16.75 -1.33 5.73
N VAL A 78 -16.81 -0.31 4.87
CA VAL A 78 -16.28 -0.37 3.51
C VAL A 78 -15.38 0.84 3.30
N PHE A 79 -14.11 0.60 3.03
CA PHE A 79 -13.18 1.60 2.53
C PHE A 79 -13.05 1.42 1.03
N SER A 80 -13.44 2.43 0.28
CA SER A 80 -13.52 2.38 -1.18
C SER A 80 -12.59 3.39 -1.83
N THR A 81 -11.94 2.97 -2.90
CA THR A 81 -11.12 3.80 -3.80
C THR A 81 -11.69 3.86 -5.22
N LEU A 82 -12.96 3.49 -5.40
CA LEU A 82 -13.62 3.55 -6.69
C LEU A 82 -13.70 4.99 -7.21
N VAL A 83 -13.11 5.23 -8.38
CA VAL A 83 -13.08 6.57 -9.00
C VAL A 83 -14.23 6.77 -9.98
N ASN A 84 -14.63 5.73 -10.72
CA ASN A 84 -15.74 5.82 -11.67
C ASN A 84 -17.06 6.09 -10.91
N PRO A 85 -17.76 7.22 -11.18
CA PRO A 85 -18.98 7.58 -10.46
C PRO A 85 -20.12 6.57 -10.56
N GLU A 86 -20.26 5.89 -11.70
CA GLU A 86 -21.31 4.88 -11.94
C GLU A 86 -21.05 3.61 -11.12
N ILE A 87 -19.79 3.16 -11.09
CA ILE A 87 -19.39 1.99 -10.30
C ILE A 87 -19.45 2.33 -8.80
N ALA A 88 -18.98 3.51 -8.40
CA ALA A 88 -19.04 3.98 -7.03
C ALA A 88 -20.49 4.17 -6.53
N ALA A 89 -21.42 4.52 -7.43
CA ALA A 89 -22.83 4.66 -7.10
C ALA A 89 -23.45 3.36 -6.57
N VAL A 90 -23.03 2.20 -7.09
CA VAL A 90 -23.51 0.88 -6.64
C VAL A 90 -23.25 0.67 -5.14
N MET A 91 -22.13 1.18 -4.63
CA MET A 91 -21.78 1.04 -3.22
C MET A 91 -22.68 1.88 -2.29
N ARG A 92 -23.45 2.84 -2.80
CA ARG A 92 -24.38 3.62 -1.97
C ARG A 92 -25.54 2.77 -1.44
N ASP A 93 -25.89 1.72 -2.16
CA ASP A 93 -26.97 0.80 -1.80
C ASP A 93 -26.48 -0.33 -0.87
N ALA A 94 -25.20 -0.31 -0.48
CA ALA A 94 -24.66 -1.27 0.46
C ALA A 94 -25.23 -1.06 1.86
N ASN A 95 -25.67 -2.15 2.48
CA ASN A 95 -26.02 -2.20 3.91
C ASN A 95 -24.75 -2.19 4.77
N ALA A 96 -23.93 -1.16 4.61
CA ALA A 96 -22.61 -1.01 5.20
C ALA A 96 -22.32 0.45 5.49
N PHE A 97 -21.33 0.73 6.33
CA PHE A 97 -20.80 2.08 6.47
C PHE A 97 -19.70 2.29 5.44
N VAL A 98 -19.99 3.08 4.39
CA VAL A 98 -19.11 3.25 3.24
C VAL A 98 -18.36 4.58 3.33
N ILE A 99 -17.04 4.51 3.26
CA ILE A 99 -16.14 5.64 3.11
C ILE A 99 -15.50 5.54 1.73
N ASN A 100 -15.86 6.44 0.81
CA ASN A 100 -15.13 6.60 -0.45
C ASN A 100 -14.00 7.61 -0.24
N LEU A 101 -12.76 7.13 -0.25
CA LEU A 101 -11.57 7.94 0.06
C LEU A 101 -11.39 9.07 -0.94
N PHE A 102 -11.49 8.80 -2.24
CA PHE A 102 -11.32 9.85 -3.23
C PHE A 102 -12.45 10.87 -3.14
N ALA A 103 -13.70 10.44 -3.04
CA ALA A 103 -14.81 11.39 -2.90
C ALA A 103 -14.67 12.27 -1.64
N SER A 104 -14.15 11.71 -0.54
CA SER A 104 -14.01 12.41 0.74
C SER A 104 -12.84 13.41 0.76
N PHE A 105 -11.74 13.11 0.08
CA PHE A 105 -10.50 13.90 0.17
C PHE A 105 -10.14 14.68 -1.09
N VAL A 106 -10.63 14.29 -2.27
CA VAL A 106 -10.34 15.00 -3.53
C VAL A 106 -11.09 16.31 -3.60
N ALA A 107 -12.36 16.36 -3.19
CA ALA A 107 -13.15 17.60 -3.28
C ALA A 107 -12.52 18.80 -2.51
N PRO A 108 -12.03 18.63 -1.26
CA PRO A 108 -11.27 19.69 -0.59
C PRO A 108 -9.99 20.10 -1.33
N LEU A 109 -9.27 19.14 -1.94
CA LEU A 109 -8.06 19.43 -2.71
C LEU A 109 -8.38 20.19 -4.00
N GLU A 110 -9.48 19.87 -4.68
CA GLU A 110 -9.90 20.63 -5.87
C GLU A 110 -10.18 22.09 -5.54
N GLN A 111 -10.79 22.34 -4.38
CA GLN A 111 -11.09 23.68 -3.91
C GLN A 111 -9.82 24.45 -3.56
N GLU A 112 -8.89 23.81 -2.82
CA GLU A 112 -7.64 24.43 -2.41
C GLU A 112 -6.70 24.70 -3.60
N LEU A 113 -6.68 23.79 -4.57
CA LEU A 113 -5.80 23.89 -5.75
C LEU A 113 -6.41 24.69 -6.90
N ASP A 114 -7.68 25.11 -6.80
CA ASP A 114 -8.47 25.69 -7.89
C ASP A 114 -8.37 24.87 -9.20
N MET A 115 -8.39 23.55 -9.06
CA MET A 115 -8.16 22.60 -10.15
C MET A 115 -9.08 21.40 -10.03
N LYS A 116 -9.73 21.03 -11.14
CA LYS A 116 -10.55 19.82 -11.18
C LYS A 116 -9.69 18.56 -11.28
N SER A 117 -10.07 17.54 -10.52
CA SER A 117 -9.51 16.21 -10.64
C SER A 117 -9.87 15.61 -11.98
N THR A 118 -8.96 14.85 -12.57
CA THR A 118 -9.23 14.17 -13.83
C THR A 118 -10.12 12.94 -13.66
N HIS A 119 -10.43 12.54 -12.41
CA HIS A 119 -11.27 11.38 -12.04
C HIS A 119 -10.96 10.12 -12.85
N THR A 120 -9.69 9.94 -13.25
CA THR A 120 -9.30 8.87 -14.17
C THR A 120 -8.87 7.65 -13.39
N ILE A 121 -9.50 6.51 -13.67
CA ILE A 121 -9.08 5.20 -13.16
C ILE A 121 -7.62 4.96 -13.57
N GLY A 122 -6.80 4.47 -12.63
CA GLY A 122 -5.54 3.83 -13.00
C GLY A 122 -4.44 4.74 -13.55
N ARG A 123 -4.31 6.01 -13.15
CA ARG A 123 -3.09 6.80 -13.45
C ARG A 123 -1.80 6.23 -12.83
N LEU A 124 -1.91 5.21 -11.98
CA LEU A 124 -0.76 4.34 -11.66
C LEU A 124 -0.25 3.57 -12.88
N HIS A 125 -1.01 3.37 -13.96
CA HIS A 125 -0.57 2.69 -15.18
C HIS A 125 0.30 3.58 -16.09
N ASN A 126 0.19 4.91 -16.04
CA ASN A 126 1.15 5.81 -16.72
C ASN A 126 2.52 5.86 -16.00
N VAL A 127 2.65 5.18 -14.85
CA VAL A 127 3.94 5.05 -14.17
C VAL A 127 4.89 4.21 -15.00
N ALA A 128 4.43 3.21 -15.76
CA ALA A 128 5.31 2.36 -16.56
C ALA A 128 6.20 3.14 -17.56
N ASP A 129 5.67 4.21 -18.14
CA ASP A 129 6.42 5.10 -19.05
C ASP A 129 7.17 6.23 -18.34
N SER A 130 6.89 6.45 -17.06
CA SER A 130 7.55 7.50 -16.28
C SER A 130 9.05 7.21 -16.18
N GLN A 131 9.85 8.27 -16.30
CA GLN A 131 11.30 8.16 -16.10
C GLN A 131 11.63 7.57 -14.72
N GLN A 132 10.83 7.87 -13.70
CA GLN A 132 10.99 7.33 -12.35
C GLN A 132 10.84 5.81 -12.30
N TYR A 133 9.86 5.23 -13.01
CA TYR A 133 9.71 3.78 -13.09
C TYR A 133 10.84 3.13 -13.87
N LYS A 134 11.23 3.72 -15.01
CA LYS A 134 12.37 3.24 -15.80
C LYS A 134 13.65 3.22 -14.96
N ASN A 135 13.94 4.32 -14.25
CA ASN A 135 15.06 4.40 -13.32
C ASN A 135 14.97 3.34 -12.21
N ARG A 136 13.78 3.07 -11.68
CA ARG A 136 13.57 2.03 -10.67
C ARG A 136 13.83 0.63 -11.23
N ILE A 137 13.39 0.32 -12.44
CA ILE A 137 13.67 -0.96 -13.11
C ILE A 137 15.18 -1.11 -13.35
N GLU A 138 15.86 -0.05 -13.80
CA GLU A 138 17.31 -0.03 -13.93
C GLU A 138 18.01 -0.29 -12.60
N ALA A 139 17.55 0.35 -11.51
CA ALA A 139 18.10 0.15 -10.18
C ALA A 139 17.94 -1.29 -9.68
N ILE A 140 16.79 -1.92 -9.94
CA ILE A 140 16.53 -3.33 -9.60
C ILE A 140 17.47 -4.24 -10.40
N ASN A 141 17.56 -4.04 -11.72
CA ASN A 141 18.44 -4.82 -12.59
C ASN A 141 19.90 -4.67 -12.18
N PHE A 142 20.33 -3.45 -11.86
CA PHE A 142 21.67 -3.18 -11.35
C PHE A 142 21.93 -3.95 -10.04
N SER A 143 21.00 -3.88 -9.09
CA SER A 143 21.18 -4.48 -7.77
C SER A 143 21.18 -6.01 -7.81
N LEU A 144 20.36 -6.61 -8.68
CA LEU A 144 20.39 -8.05 -8.95
C LEU A 144 21.70 -8.48 -9.62
N ALA A 145 22.21 -7.69 -10.58
CA ALA A 145 23.47 -8.00 -11.25
C ALA A 145 24.71 -7.87 -10.33
N HIS A 146 24.59 -7.16 -9.20
CA HIS A 146 25.68 -6.94 -8.24
C HIS A 146 25.42 -7.59 -6.87
N ASP A 147 24.48 -8.53 -6.79
CA ASP A 147 24.19 -9.25 -5.55
C ASP A 147 25.27 -10.30 -5.22
N ASP A 148 25.77 -10.97 -6.26
CA ASP A 148 26.64 -12.15 -6.16
C ASP A 148 28.09 -11.80 -5.77
N GLY A 149 28.42 -10.51 -5.60
CA GLY A 149 29.76 -10.03 -5.23
C GLY A 149 30.87 -10.35 -6.25
N GLN A 150 30.54 -10.95 -7.40
CA GLN A 150 31.52 -11.50 -8.36
C GLN A 150 32.01 -10.48 -9.40
N SER A 151 31.42 -9.29 -9.47
CA SER A 151 31.86 -8.25 -10.40
C SER A 151 32.19 -6.98 -9.64
N SER A 152 33.49 -6.69 -9.48
CA SER A 152 33.98 -5.35 -9.13
C SER A 152 33.77 -4.35 -10.28
N ALA A 153 33.38 -4.83 -11.47
CA ALA A 153 33.02 -3.96 -12.57
C ALA A 153 31.76 -3.18 -12.19
N ASN A 154 31.80 -1.86 -12.43
CA ASN A 154 30.68 -0.92 -12.29
C ASN A 154 30.21 -0.59 -10.86
N LEU A 155 31.00 -0.88 -9.82
CA LEU A 155 30.77 -0.31 -8.47
C LEU A 155 30.71 1.23 -8.47
N LYS A 156 31.43 1.87 -9.40
CA LYS A 156 31.43 3.32 -9.62
C LYS A 156 30.05 3.88 -10.00
N ASP A 157 29.17 3.04 -10.53
CA ASP A 157 27.84 3.43 -11.01
C ASP A 157 26.75 3.13 -9.96
N ALA A 158 27.15 2.64 -8.76
CA ALA A 158 26.25 2.41 -7.64
C ALA A 158 25.99 3.71 -6.87
N ASP A 159 24.72 3.93 -6.51
CA ASP A 159 24.31 5.00 -5.59
C ASP A 159 24.68 4.63 -4.14
N VAL A 160 24.62 3.34 -3.82
CA VAL A 160 24.91 2.80 -2.49
C VAL A 160 25.71 1.51 -2.64
N ILE A 161 26.78 1.37 -1.85
CA ILE A 161 27.55 0.13 -1.74
C ILE A 161 27.39 -0.43 -0.33
N LEU A 162 26.80 -1.62 -0.23
CA LEU A 162 26.67 -2.34 1.03
C LEU A 162 27.91 -3.20 1.24
N VAL A 163 28.70 -2.85 2.25
CA VAL A 163 29.92 -3.59 2.64
C VAL A 163 29.62 -4.41 3.88
N GLY A 164 29.97 -5.70 3.86
CA GLY A 164 29.84 -6.54 5.05
C GLY A 164 30.11 -8.01 4.80
N VAL A 165 30.26 -8.75 5.89
CA VAL A 165 30.54 -10.19 5.88
C VAL A 165 29.40 -11.01 5.25
N SER A 166 29.69 -12.25 4.86
CA SER A 166 28.66 -13.16 4.35
C SER A 166 27.48 -13.29 5.33
N ARG A 167 26.25 -13.36 4.81
CA ARG A 167 24.99 -13.48 5.56
C ARG A 167 24.62 -12.30 6.49
N SER A 168 25.18 -11.10 6.28
CA SER A 168 24.78 -9.89 7.03
C SER A 168 23.51 -9.18 6.50
N GLY A 169 22.71 -9.83 5.64
CA GLY A 169 21.48 -9.23 5.10
C GLY A 169 21.68 -8.21 3.97
N LYS A 170 22.85 -8.19 3.31
CA LYS A 170 23.13 -7.30 2.17
C LYS A 170 22.13 -7.49 1.02
N THR A 171 21.95 -8.72 0.55
CA THR A 171 21.01 -9.08 -0.54
C THR A 171 19.58 -8.56 -0.37
N PRO A 172 18.87 -8.86 0.75
CA PRO A 172 17.53 -8.32 0.92
C PRO A 172 17.54 -6.78 1.06
N THR A 173 18.59 -6.20 1.60
CA THR A 173 18.70 -4.74 1.78
C THR A 173 18.94 -4.03 0.45
N SER A 174 19.86 -4.51 -0.41
CA SER A 174 20.13 -3.93 -1.72
C SER A 174 18.89 -3.99 -2.61
N LEU A 175 18.21 -5.14 -2.63
CA LEU A 175 16.98 -5.29 -3.39
C LEU A 175 15.86 -4.39 -2.85
N TYR A 176 15.73 -4.24 -1.53
CA TYR A 176 14.77 -3.32 -0.92
C TYR A 176 15.03 -1.85 -1.33
N LEU A 177 16.29 -1.41 -1.27
CA LEU A 177 16.69 -0.06 -1.67
C LEU A 177 16.36 0.20 -3.16
N ALA A 178 16.61 -0.78 -4.01
CA ALA A 178 16.26 -0.69 -5.43
C ALA A 178 14.74 -0.61 -5.64
N MET A 179 13.97 -1.47 -4.98
CA MET A 179 12.52 -1.55 -5.18
C MET A 179 11.77 -0.35 -4.61
N GLN A 180 12.10 0.08 -3.39
CA GLN A 180 11.37 1.14 -2.69
C GLN A 180 11.91 2.53 -3.01
N HIS A 181 13.22 2.65 -3.15
CA HIS A 181 13.88 3.95 -3.32
C HIS A 181 14.45 4.17 -4.73
N GLY A 182 14.46 3.14 -5.60
CA GLY A 182 15.00 3.26 -6.95
C GLY A 182 16.52 3.47 -6.97
N LEU A 183 17.23 3.01 -5.94
CA LEU A 183 18.68 3.18 -5.79
C LEU A 183 19.44 1.99 -6.39
N LYS A 184 20.50 2.27 -7.16
CA LYS A 184 21.47 1.28 -7.63
C LYS A 184 22.34 0.81 -6.47
N ALA A 185 21.94 -0.27 -5.80
CA ALA A 185 22.63 -0.80 -4.64
C ALA A 185 23.52 -1.99 -5.02
N ALA A 186 24.82 -1.94 -4.73
CA ALA A 186 25.76 -3.03 -4.97
C ALA A 186 26.21 -3.69 -3.66
N ASN A 187 26.45 -5.01 -3.69
CA ASN A 187 26.93 -5.75 -2.53
C ASN A 187 28.43 -6.04 -2.66
N TYR A 188 29.23 -5.46 -1.77
CA TYR A 188 30.65 -5.77 -1.65
C TYR A 188 30.89 -6.75 -0.49
N PRO A 189 31.35 -7.99 -0.77
CA PRO A 189 31.68 -8.93 0.28
C PRO A 189 32.95 -8.49 0.99
N LEU A 190 32.85 -8.21 2.29
CA LEU A 190 34.01 -7.88 3.12
C LEU A 190 34.72 -9.19 3.50
N ILE A 191 35.92 -9.41 2.98
CA ILE A 191 36.75 -10.60 3.22
C ILE A 191 38.00 -10.26 4.03
N PRO A 192 38.60 -11.24 4.75
CA PRO A 192 39.81 -10.99 5.55
C PRO A 192 40.96 -10.32 4.77
N GLU A 193 41.14 -10.69 3.50
CA GLU A 193 42.17 -10.17 2.61
C GLU A 193 42.02 -8.67 2.34
N ASP A 194 40.80 -8.11 2.45
CA ASP A 194 40.58 -6.66 2.32
C ASP A 194 41.27 -5.87 3.44
N PHE A 195 41.48 -6.50 4.59
CA PHE A 195 42.16 -5.89 5.75
C PHE A 195 43.69 -6.00 5.67
N GLU A 196 44.23 -6.80 4.75
CA GLU A 196 45.68 -6.96 4.57
C GLU A 196 46.31 -5.81 3.77
N ARG A 197 45.50 -4.87 3.24
CA ARG A 197 45.98 -3.66 2.56
C ARG A 197 46.29 -2.51 3.52
N LYS A 198 47.50 -2.57 4.11
CA LYS A 198 48.44 -1.47 4.46
C LYS A 198 49.30 -1.89 5.67
N LYS A 199 50.46 -2.48 5.38
CA LYS A 199 51.72 -2.08 5.99
C LYS A 199 52.59 -1.46 4.90
#